data_AF-A0AAD5LSU0-F1
#
_entry.id   AF-A0AAD5LSU0-F1
#
_cell.length_a   1.000
_cell.length_b   1.000
_cell.length_c   1.000
_cell.angle_alpha   90.00
_cell.angle_beta   90.00
_cell.angle_gamma   90.00
#
_symmetry.space_group_name_H-M   'P 1'
#
loop_
_entity.id
_entity.type
_entity.pdbx_description
1 polymer ?
#
loop_
_entity_poly.entity_id
_entity_poly.type
_entity_poly.pdbx_seq_one_letter_code
_entity_poly.pdbx_strand_id
1 'polypeptide(L)'
;MKGAGLLLCAAALGWSPATAWTSRWDHSKRFQAAGHAERDLQCDGKTEQASCCICRSIVHEIETQLNNTQDDHDIDVVFRISEEKKTIKFSRSEVRILEVLDDVCERLPLQLPDATPRKRKALSAACTSFVGEFEDELINVFFNNFEPAKHRMCSATLDVCPKAEAPSVEKDDL
;
A
#
# COMPACT_ATOMS: atom_id res chain seq x y z
N MET A 1 34.11 -43.82 34.73
CA MET A 1 33.67 -43.52 33.34
C MET A 1 32.14 -43.42 33.30
N LYS A 2 31.58 -42.24 33.59
CA LYS A 2 30.16 -41.82 33.44
C LYS A 2 30.18 -40.30 33.59
N GLY A 3 29.55 -39.44 32.81
CA GLY A 3 28.97 -39.48 31.47
C GLY A 3 28.96 -38.02 31.01
N ALA A 4 29.27 -37.75 29.74
CA ALA A 4 29.27 -36.40 29.19
C ALA A 4 27.81 -35.93 29.00
N GLY A 5 27.43 -34.85 29.68
CA GLY A 5 26.15 -34.20 29.47
C GLY A 5 26.14 -33.45 28.15
N LEU A 6 25.29 -33.87 27.21
CA LEU A 6 24.93 -33.07 26.05
C LEU A 6 24.01 -31.94 26.51
N LEU A 7 24.53 -30.73 26.55
CA LEU A 7 23.73 -29.51 26.57
C LEU A 7 23.11 -29.32 25.19
N LEU A 8 21.87 -29.77 25.02
CA LEU A 8 21.03 -29.37 23.91
C LEU A 8 20.66 -27.88 24.10
N CYS A 9 21.26 -27.00 23.32
CA CYS A 9 20.76 -25.64 23.16
C CYS A 9 19.37 -25.73 22.55
N ALA A 10 18.35 -25.45 23.35
CA ALA A 10 17.01 -25.19 22.86
C ALA A 10 17.11 -23.98 21.91
N ALA A 11 16.93 -24.21 20.61
CA ALA A 11 16.71 -23.14 19.66
C ALA A 11 15.44 -22.42 20.11
N ALA A 12 15.61 -21.24 20.71
CA ALA A 12 14.52 -20.32 20.91
C ALA A 12 13.96 -20.01 19.52
N LEU A 13 12.78 -20.57 19.23
CA LEU A 13 11.92 -20.10 18.16
C LEU A 13 11.49 -18.68 18.57
N GLY A 14 12.39 -17.73 18.33
CA GLY A 14 12.07 -16.33 18.44
C GLY A 14 10.95 -16.05 17.47
N TRP A 15 9.78 -15.71 17.98
CA TRP A 15 8.78 -15.01 17.20
C TRP A 15 9.41 -13.68 16.76
N SER A 16 9.94 -13.67 15.53
CA SER A 16 10.34 -12.42 14.89
C SER A 16 9.12 -11.51 14.81
N PRO A 17 9.14 -10.33 15.45
CA PRO A 17 8.03 -9.37 15.39
C PRO A 17 7.78 -8.86 13.97
N ALA A 18 8.70 -9.11 13.04
CA ALA A 18 8.58 -8.84 11.60
C ALA A 18 7.42 -9.58 10.90
N THR A 19 6.78 -10.55 11.53
CA THR A 19 5.63 -11.27 10.94
C THR A 19 4.28 -10.86 11.52
N ALA A 20 4.25 -10.00 12.54
CA ALA A 20 2.99 -9.58 13.16
C ALA A 20 2.25 -8.52 12.32
N TRP A 21 2.96 -7.69 11.54
CA TRP A 21 2.37 -6.51 10.89
C TRP A 21 1.93 -6.74 9.44
N THR A 22 2.49 -7.74 8.75
CA THR A 22 2.06 -8.14 7.39
C THR A 22 0.65 -8.76 7.34
N SER A 23 -0.04 -8.82 8.49
CA SER A 23 -1.39 -9.38 8.63
C SER A 23 -2.52 -8.35 8.51
N ARG A 24 -2.22 -7.04 8.47
CA ARG A 24 -3.28 -6.01 8.48
C ARG A 24 -4.09 -5.99 7.18
N TRP A 25 -3.48 -6.32 6.04
CA TRP A 25 -4.17 -6.44 4.77
C TRP A 25 -3.49 -7.47 3.85
N ASP A 26 -4.00 -8.70 3.86
CA ASP A 26 -3.63 -9.76 2.91
C ASP A 26 -4.87 -10.29 2.18
N HIS A 27 -5.20 -9.65 1.06
CA HIS A 27 -6.31 -10.04 0.19
C HIS A 27 -5.94 -11.07 -0.88
N SER A 28 -4.71 -11.64 -0.83
CA SER A 28 -4.28 -12.66 -1.78
C SER A 28 -5.26 -13.86 -1.82
N LYS A 29 -5.80 -14.25 -0.67
CA LYS A 29 -6.82 -15.32 -0.54
C LYS A 29 -8.16 -14.96 -1.22
N ARG A 30 -8.58 -13.70 -1.21
CA ARG A 30 -9.83 -13.25 -1.87
C ARG A 30 -9.67 -13.14 -3.38
N PHE A 31 -8.49 -12.74 -3.86
CA PHE A 31 -8.16 -12.78 -5.29
C PHE A 31 -8.07 -14.21 -5.83
N GLN A 32 -7.50 -15.12 -5.05
CA GLN A 32 -7.51 -16.55 -5.34
C GLN A 32 -8.94 -17.08 -5.49
N ALA A 33 -9.84 -16.76 -4.54
CA ALA A 33 -11.25 -17.16 -4.62
C ALA A 33 -12.02 -16.55 -5.79
N ALA A 34 -11.54 -15.44 -6.38
CA ALA A 34 -12.12 -14.81 -7.56
C ALA A 34 -11.69 -15.46 -8.89
N GLY A 35 -10.82 -16.48 -8.84
CA GLY A 35 -10.33 -17.18 -10.03
C GLY A 35 -9.00 -16.67 -10.55
N HIS A 36 -8.30 -15.81 -9.81
CA HIS A 36 -6.88 -15.52 -10.03
C HIS A 36 -6.06 -16.50 -9.17
N ALA A 37 -5.85 -17.71 -9.68
CA ALA A 37 -5.08 -18.73 -8.95
C ALA A 37 -3.62 -18.30 -8.70
N GLU A 38 -3.12 -17.37 -9.52
CA GLU A 38 -1.80 -16.76 -9.39
C GLU A 38 -1.84 -15.67 -8.30
N ARG A 39 -0.92 -15.77 -7.33
CA ARG A 39 -0.72 -14.75 -6.28
C ARG A 39 -0.12 -13.46 -6.81
N ASP A 40 0.26 -13.47 -8.08
CA ASP A 40 1.01 -12.41 -8.73
C ASP A 40 0.19 -11.83 -9.89
N LEU A 41 0.34 -10.52 -10.10
CA LEU A 41 -0.27 -9.77 -11.20
C LEU A 41 0.84 -9.09 -11.99
N GLN A 42 0.61 -8.86 -13.29
CA GLN A 42 1.47 -7.96 -14.06
C GLN A 42 1.00 -6.52 -13.83
N CYS A 43 1.87 -5.70 -13.22
CA CYS A 43 1.67 -4.26 -13.05
C CYS A 43 3.00 -3.53 -13.26
N ASP A 44 2.96 -2.30 -13.79
CA ASP A 44 4.16 -1.50 -14.08
C ASP A 44 5.21 -2.28 -14.93
N GLY A 45 4.77 -3.17 -15.83
CA GLY A 45 5.66 -3.98 -16.68
C GLY A 45 6.38 -5.15 -15.99
N LYS A 46 6.01 -5.49 -14.75
CA LYS A 46 6.61 -6.59 -13.97
C LYS A 46 5.56 -7.45 -13.27
N THR A 47 5.92 -8.69 -12.99
CA THR A 47 5.12 -9.61 -12.18
C THR A 47 5.41 -9.36 -10.70
N GLU A 48 4.38 -9.01 -9.93
CA GLU A 48 4.48 -8.64 -8.52
C GLU A 48 3.32 -9.27 -7.75
N GLN A 49 3.44 -9.38 -6.42
CA GLN A 49 2.34 -9.88 -5.60
C GLN A 49 1.08 -9.01 -5.81
N ALA A 50 -0.09 -9.65 -5.90
CA ALA A 50 -1.35 -8.97 -6.22
C ALA A 50 -1.62 -7.80 -5.27
N SER A 51 -1.37 -7.98 -3.97
CA SER A 51 -1.47 -6.96 -2.93
C SER A 51 -0.63 -5.71 -3.25
N CYS A 52 0.62 -5.90 -3.68
CA CYS A 52 1.51 -4.81 -4.08
C CYS A 52 1.00 -4.09 -5.35
N CYS A 53 0.57 -4.83 -6.37
CA CYS A 53 0.00 -4.23 -7.58
C CYS A 53 -1.25 -3.39 -7.28
N ILE A 54 -2.13 -3.89 -6.43
CA ILE A 54 -3.36 -3.19 -6.05
C ILE A 54 -3.03 -1.93 -5.26
N CYS A 55 -2.16 -2.02 -4.25
CA CYS A 55 -1.73 -0.85 -3.49
C CYS A 55 -1.16 0.24 -4.41
N ARG A 56 -0.20 -0.14 -5.28
CA ARG A 56 0.44 0.80 -6.21
C ARG A 56 -0.58 1.45 -7.15
N SER A 57 -1.55 0.68 -7.64
CA SER A 57 -2.59 1.18 -8.54
C SER A 57 -3.56 2.14 -7.85
N ILE A 58 -3.98 1.82 -6.62
CA ILE A 58 -4.84 2.69 -5.82
C ILE A 58 -4.11 4.01 -5.51
N VAL A 59 -2.89 3.94 -4.98
CA VAL A 59 -2.12 5.13 -4.61
C VAL A 59 -1.81 5.99 -5.85
N HIS A 60 -1.51 5.38 -6.99
CA HIS A 60 -1.31 6.10 -8.24
C HIS A 60 -2.59 6.81 -8.72
N GLU A 61 -3.75 6.16 -8.60
CA GLU A 61 -5.02 6.78 -9.00
C GLU A 61 -5.38 7.94 -8.06
N ILE A 62 -5.23 7.78 -6.75
CA ILE A 62 -5.44 8.87 -5.78
C ILE A 62 -4.53 10.06 -6.12
N GLU A 63 -3.23 9.82 -6.31
CA GLU A 63 -2.27 10.86 -6.64
C GLU A 63 -2.61 11.56 -7.96
N THR A 64 -3.03 10.80 -8.97
CA THR A 64 -3.50 11.33 -10.26
C THR A 64 -4.72 12.24 -10.08
N GLN A 65 -5.73 11.79 -9.35
CA GLN A 65 -6.94 12.58 -9.11
C GLN A 65 -6.67 13.84 -8.30
N LEU A 66 -5.81 13.77 -7.28
CA LEU A 66 -5.42 14.92 -6.49
C LEU A 66 -4.58 15.92 -7.30
N ASN A 67 -3.66 15.46 -8.15
CA ASN A 67 -2.87 16.30 -9.05
C ASN A 67 -3.72 17.00 -10.12
N ASN A 68 -4.84 16.38 -10.52
CA ASN A 68 -5.78 16.93 -11.49
C ASN A 68 -6.96 17.66 -10.81
N THR A 69 -6.82 18.07 -9.54
CA THR A 69 -7.84 18.84 -8.83
C THR A 69 -8.11 20.16 -9.57
N GLN A 70 -9.37 20.39 -9.94
CA GLN A 70 -9.81 21.66 -10.52
C GLN A 70 -9.92 22.73 -9.42
N ASP A 71 -9.65 23.98 -9.78
CA ASP A 71 -9.72 25.14 -8.89
C ASP A 71 -8.84 24.99 -7.63
N ASP A 72 -7.61 24.49 -7.77
CA ASP A 72 -6.67 24.34 -6.66
C ASP A 72 -6.20 25.70 -6.12
N HIS A 73 -6.68 26.07 -4.93
CA HIS A 73 -6.41 27.34 -4.27
C HIS A 73 -5.87 27.12 -2.86
N ASP A 74 -5.34 28.19 -2.28
CA ASP A 74 -4.85 28.17 -0.91
C ASP A 74 -6.02 28.23 0.07
N ILE A 75 -5.99 27.36 1.07
CA ILE A 75 -6.95 27.30 2.17
C ILE A 75 -6.20 27.37 3.51
N ASP A 76 -6.82 27.96 4.52
CA ASP A 76 -6.30 27.93 5.88
C ASP A 76 -6.93 26.76 6.65
N VAL A 77 -6.09 25.88 7.18
CA VAL A 77 -6.51 24.83 8.11
C VAL A 77 -6.03 25.14 9.52
N VAL A 78 -6.86 24.81 10.51
CA VAL A 78 -6.57 25.02 11.94
C VAL A 78 -6.45 23.67 12.61
N PHE A 79 -5.33 23.41 13.29
CA PHE A 79 -5.17 22.19 14.05
C PHE A 79 -5.87 22.33 15.40
N ARG A 80 -6.63 21.33 15.84
CA ARG A 80 -7.36 21.39 17.12
C ARG A 80 -6.45 21.58 18.35
N ILE A 81 -5.15 21.33 18.20
CA ILE A 81 -4.13 21.38 19.27
C ILE A 81 -3.34 22.70 19.25
N SER A 82 -3.22 23.34 18.09
CA SER A 82 -2.50 24.61 17.91
C SER A 82 -3.43 25.59 17.23
N GLU A 83 -3.72 26.72 17.85
CA GLU A 83 -4.50 27.81 17.22
C GLU A 83 -3.78 28.42 15.99
N GLU A 84 -2.58 27.93 15.66
CA GLU A 84 -1.85 28.28 14.45
C GLU A 84 -2.59 27.83 13.19
N LYS A 85 -2.82 28.81 12.32
CA LYS A 85 -3.31 28.59 10.96
C LYS A 85 -2.16 28.11 10.09
N LYS A 86 -2.41 27.04 9.33
CA LYS A 86 -1.51 26.59 8.28
C LYS A 86 -2.19 26.74 6.94
N THR A 87 -1.57 27.50 6.05
CA THR A 87 -2.04 27.63 4.67
C THR A 87 -1.54 26.43 3.85
N ILE A 88 -2.46 25.71 3.21
CA ILE A 88 -2.18 24.53 2.37
C ILE A 88 -2.96 24.63 1.06
N LYS A 89 -2.60 23.81 0.06
CA LYS A 89 -3.39 23.68 -1.17
C LYS A 89 -4.65 22.85 -0.95
N PHE A 90 -5.77 23.26 -1.53
CA PHE A 90 -7.02 22.50 -1.50
C PHE A 90 -6.82 21.07 -2.00
N SER A 91 -6.03 20.88 -3.06
CA SER A 91 -5.63 19.57 -3.63
C SER A 91 -4.92 18.62 -2.66
N ARG A 92 -4.51 19.11 -1.49
CA ARG A 92 -3.83 18.35 -0.42
C ARG A 92 -4.47 18.54 0.95
N SER A 93 -5.72 19.02 0.97
CA SER A 93 -6.55 19.08 2.16
C SER A 93 -7.17 17.73 2.48
N GLU A 94 -7.45 17.47 3.76
CA GLU A 94 -8.17 16.27 4.19
C GLU A 94 -9.52 16.13 3.48
N VAL A 95 -10.25 17.24 3.35
CA VAL A 95 -11.54 17.29 2.63
C VAL A 95 -11.38 16.77 1.20
N ARG A 96 -10.43 17.30 0.44
CA ARG A 96 -10.22 16.88 -0.94
C ARG A 96 -9.70 15.44 -1.05
N ILE A 97 -8.89 15.00 -0.09
CA ILE A 97 -8.42 13.61 -0.04
C ILE A 97 -9.61 12.67 0.16
N LEU A 98 -10.49 12.94 1.13
CA LEU A 98 -11.68 12.14 1.38
C LEU A 98 -12.60 12.06 0.14
N GLU A 99 -12.80 13.18 -0.56
CA GLU A 99 -13.56 13.19 -1.83
C GLU A 99 -12.98 12.24 -2.89
N VAL A 100 -11.65 12.13 -2.97
CA VAL A 100 -10.98 11.20 -3.90
C VAL A 100 -11.04 9.76 -3.39
N LEU A 101 -10.97 9.54 -2.08
CA LEU A 101 -11.09 8.20 -1.50
C LEU A 101 -12.47 7.59 -1.75
N ASP A 102 -13.53 8.40 -1.82
CA ASP A 102 -14.89 7.96 -2.12
C ASP A 102 -15.05 7.38 -3.54
N ASP A 103 -14.30 7.89 -4.54
CA ASP A 103 -14.50 7.52 -5.95
C ASP A 103 -13.34 6.75 -6.60
N VAL A 104 -12.16 6.67 -5.95
CA VAL A 104 -10.96 6.01 -6.50
C VAL A 104 -11.23 4.57 -6.95
N CYS A 105 -12.08 3.84 -6.21
CA CYS A 105 -12.36 2.44 -6.49
C CYS A 105 -13.22 2.21 -7.74
N GLU A 106 -13.81 3.27 -8.30
CA GLU A 106 -14.55 3.22 -9.56
C GLU A 106 -13.63 3.43 -10.78
N ARG A 107 -12.44 4.00 -10.59
CA ARG A 107 -11.53 4.45 -11.66
C ARG A 107 -10.20 3.72 -11.72
N LEU A 108 -10.03 2.63 -10.98
CA LEU A 108 -8.74 1.95 -10.87
C LEU A 108 -8.14 1.55 -12.25
N PRO A 109 -6.90 1.98 -12.56
CA PRO A 109 -6.26 1.73 -13.85
C PRO A 109 -5.65 0.32 -13.98
N LEU A 110 -6.06 -0.63 -13.13
CA LEU A 110 -5.47 -1.97 -13.09
C LEU A 110 -6.05 -2.85 -14.20
N GLN A 111 -5.23 -3.17 -15.20
CA GLN A 111 -5.61 -4.06 -16.30
C GLN A 111 -5.47 -5.52 -15.87
N LEU A 112 -6.61 -6.22 -15.80
CA LEU A 112 -6.64 -7.66 -15.52
C LEU A 112 -6.65 -8.45 -16.84
N PRO A 113 -5.77 -9.44 -17.04
CA PRO A 113 -5.88 -10.34 -18.18
C PRO A 113 -7.21 -11.10 -18.11
N ASP A 114 -7.92 -11.15 -19.23
CA ASP A 114 -9.26 -11.74 -19.37
C ASP A 114 -10.25 -11.18 -18.32
N ALA A 115 -10.40 -9.85 -18.27
CA ALA A 115 -11.23 -9.14 -17.32
C ALA A 115 -12.72 -9.53 -17.44
N THR A 116 -13.14 -10.52 -16.64
CA THR A 116 -14.55 -10.88 -16.47
C THR A 116 -15.23 -9.93 -15.46
N PRO A 117 -16.57 -9.82 -15.47
CA PRO A 117 -17.31 -9.06 -14.46
C PRO A 117 -16.99 -9.50 -13.02
N ARG A 118 -16.75 -10.81 -12.80
CA ARG A 118 -16.36 -11.36 -11.49
C ARG A 118 -15.01 -10.83 -11.02
N LYS A 119 -14.02 -10.81 -11.92
CA LYS A 119 -12.68 -10.28 -11.63
C LYS A 119 -12.71 -8.78 -11.33
N ARG A 120 -13.46 -7.99 -12.12
CA ARG A 120 -13.69 -6.55 -11.85
C ARG A 120 -14.36 -6.30 -10.50
N LYS A 121 -15.39 -7.09 -10.16
CA LYS A 121 -16.06 -7.01 -8.86
C LYS A 121 -15.11 -7.35 -7.71
N ALA A 122 -14.23 -8.34 -7.88
CA ALA A 122 -13.23 -8.68 -6.88
C ALA A 122 -12.19 -7.57 -6.69
N LEU A 123 -11.74 -6.93 -7.78
CA LEU A 123 -10.86 -5.77 -7.72
C LEU A 123 -11.50 -4.59 -7.00
N SER A 124 -12.72 -4.24 -7.36
CA SER A 124 -13.49 -3.17 -6.69
C SER A 124 -13.67 -3.47 -5.20
N ALA A 125 -14.08 -4.68 -4.83
CA ALA A 125 -14.22 -5.08 -3.43
C ALA A 125 -12.89 -5.04 -2.65
N ALA A 126 -11.77 -5.37 -3.29
CA ALA A 126 -10.47 -5.26 -2.68
C ALA A 126 -10.04 -3.80 -2.48
N CYS A 127 -10.33 -2.94 -3.45
CA CYS A 127 -10.10 -1.51 -3.31
C CYS A 127 -10.89 -0.90 -2.17
N THR A 128 -12.21 -1.12 -2.13
CA THR A 128 -13.06 -0.60 -1.04
C THR A 128 -12.57 -1.07 0.32
N SER A 129 -12.14 -2.33 0.42
CA SER A 129 -11.56 -2.86 1.66
C SER A 129 -10.19 -2.28 1.99
N PHE A 130 -9.38 -1.90 1.00
CA PHE A 130 -8.08 -1.26 1.21
C PHE A 130 -8.26 0.19 1.68
N VAL A 131 -9.10 0.96 0.97
CA VAL A 131 -9.38 2.36 1.31
C VAL A 131 -9.98 2.45 2.70
N GLY A 132 -10.97 1.62 3.04
CA GLY A 132 -11.58 1.65 4.36
C GLY A 132 -10.66 1.17 5.50
N GLU A 133 -9.68 0.31 5.23
CA GLU A 133 -8.72 -0.16 6.25
C GLU A 133 -7.59 0.86 6.50
N PHE A 134 -7.19 1.60 5.46
CA PHE A 134 -6.03 2.48 5.45
C PHE A 134 -6.38 3.95 5.21
N GLU A 135 -7.62 4.36 5.46
CA GLU A 135 -8.10 5.73 5.23
C GLU A 135 -7.20 6.75 5.93
N ASP A 136 -6.88 6.52 7.21
CA ASP A 136 -6.02 7.40 8.00
C ASP A 136 -4.60 7.46 7.43
N GLU A 137 -3.99 6.34 7.06
CA GLU A 137 -2.66 6.31 6.47
C GLU A 137 -2.64 6.99 5.09
N LEU A 138 -3.73 6.88 4.31
CA LEU A 138 -3.90 7.55 3.02
C LEU A 138 -4.05 9.06 3.19
N ILE A 139 -4.86 9.52 4.15
CA ILE A 139 -4.95 10.94 4.50
C ILE A 139 -3.58 11.47 4.89
N ASN A 140 -2.88 10.76 5.78
CA ASN A 140 -1.59 11.21 6.30
C ASN A 140 -0.49 11.25 5.22
N VAL A 141 -0.45 10.31 4.27
CA VAL A 141 0.61 10.27 3.25
C VAL A 141 0.47 11.39 2.21
N PHE A 142 -0.76 11.87 1.98
CA PHE A 142 -1.07 12.92 1.00
C PHE A 142 -1.27 14.30 1.63
N PHE A 143 -1.67 14.41 2.90
CA PHE A 143 -1.96 15.69 3.52
C PHE A 143 -0.78 16.66 3.45
N ASN A 144 -1.02 17.82 2.85
CA ASN A 144 -0.02 18.85 2.60
C ASN A 144 1.31 18.32 1.99
N ASN A 145 1.24 17.31 1.12
CA ASN A 145 2.41 16.65 0.56
C ASN A 145 2.24 16.37 -0.94
N PHE A 146 3.14 16.92 -1.77
CA PHE A 146 3.15 16.75 -3.23
C PHE A 146 4.14 15.70 -3.72
N GLU A 147 4.95 15.14 -2.82
CA GLU A 147 5.97 14.17 -3.19
C GLU A 147 5.35 12.82 -3.60
N PRO A 148 5.95 12.06 -4.53
CA PRO A 148 5.42 10.78 -5.01
C PRO A 148 5.07 9.78 -3.88
N ALA A 149 3.79 9.40 -3.77
CA ALA A 149 3.30 8.64 -2.63
C ALA A 149 3.50 7.12 -2.75
N LYS A 150 3.64 6.58 -3.98
CA LYS A 150 3.63 5.13 -4.26
C LYS A 150 4.58 4.31 -3.38
N HIS A 151 5.85 4.69 -3.30
CA HIS A 151 6.84 3.98 -2.48
C HIS A 151 6.63 4.24 -0.99
N ARG A 152 6.36 5.50 -0.60
CA ARG A 152 6.14 5.87 0.80
C ARG A 152 4.99 5.08 1.39
N MET A 153 3.88 4.98 0.67
CA MET A 153 2.70 4.27 1.13
C MET A 153 2.88 2.75 1.08
N CYS A 154 3.12 2.18 -0.11
CA CYS A 154 3.02 0.74 -0.28
C CYS A 154 4.22 -0.05 0.27
N SER A 155 5.42 0.55 0.32
CA SER A 155 6.63 -0.12 0.82
C SER A 155 7.04 0.38 2.19
N ALA A 156 7.08 1.71 2.42
CA ALA A 156 7.60 2.24 3.67
C ALA A 156 6.59 2.24 4.83
N THR A 157 5.34 2.61 4.56
CA THR A 157 4.27 2.68 5.58
C THR A 157 3.58 1.34 5.77
N LEU A 158 3.14 0.69 4.68
CA LEU A 158 2.30 -0.50 4.76
C LEU A 158 3.06 -1.83 4.66
N ASP A 159 4.30 -1.83 4.16
CA ASP A 159 5.10 -3.04 3.91
C ASP A 159 4.36 -4.11 3.07
N VAL A 160 3.46 -3.67 2.19
CA VAL A 160 2.67 -4.51 1.28
C VAL A 160 3.43 -4.84 0.00
N CYS A 161 4.36 -3.96 -0.37
CA CYS A 161 5.30 -4.16 -1.47
C CYS A 161 6.70 -4.46 -0.94
N PRO A 162 7.52 -5.24 -1.67
CA PRO A 162 8.94 -5.35 -1.39
C PRO A 162 9.56 -3.96 -1.27
N LYS A 163 10.42 -3.78 -0.26
CA LYS A 163 11.31 -2.62 -0.19
C LYS A 163 12.27 -2.73 -1.38
N ALA A 164 12.58 -1.62 -2.04
CA ALA A 164 13.50 -1.62 -3.17
C ALA A 164 14.76 -2.41 -2.80
N GLU A 165 15.05 -3.48 -3.53
CA GLU A 165 16.26 -4.27 -3.31
C GLU A 165 17.46 -3.32 -3.45
N ALA A 166 18.29 -3.23 -2.42
CA ALA A 166 19.61 -2.65 -2.57
C ALA A 166 20.31 -3.42 -3.71
N PRO A 167 21.07 -2.76 -4.61
CA PRO A 167 21.74 -3.44 -5.69
C PRO A 167 22.54 -4.62 -5.12
N SER A 168 22.21 -5.84 -5.57
CA SER A 168 23.02 -7.01 -5.29
C SER A 168 24.39 -6.77 -5.92
N VAL A 169 25.37 -6.42 -5.10
CA VAL A 169 26.77 -6.46 -5.50
C VAL A 169 27.06 -7.93 -5.83
N GLU A 170 27.20 -8.24 -7.11
CA GLU A 170 27.89 -9.45 -7.57
C GLU A 170 29.24 -9.47 -6.87
N LYS A 171 29.42 -10.42 -5.95
CA LYS A 171 30.75 -10.84 -5.55
C LYS A 171 31.25 -11.72 -6.69
N ASP A 172 31.95 -11.10 -7.63
CA ASP A 172 32.90 -11.83 -8.45
C ASP A 172 34.01 -12.32 -7.51
N ASP A 173 33.96 -13.61 -7.20
CA ASP A 173 35.00 -14.32 -6.47
C ASP A 173 36.29 -14.30 -7.30
N LEU A 174 37.38 -13.83 -6.68
CA LEU A 174 38.76 -13.97 -7.16
C LEU A 174 39.43 -15.17 -6.45
#